data_AF-A0A0H5CHC4-F1
#
_entry.id   AF-A0A0H5CHC4-F1
#
_cell.length_a   1.000
_cell.length_b   1.000
_cell.length_c   1.000
_cell.angle_alpha   90.00
_cell.angle_beta   90.00
_cell.angle_gamma   90.00
#
_symmetry.space_group_name_H-M   'P 1'
#
loop_
_entity.id
_entity.type
_entity.pdbx_description
1 polymer ?
#
loop_
_entity_poly.entity_id
_entity_poly.type
_entity_poly.pdbx_seq_one_letter_code
_entity_poly.pdbx_strand_id
1 'polypeptide(L)'
;MAEHEPDPTHMSRFCEDVVPDMLTEVCQVDPNLARTIGQDIHNRATAFAALDSATRDILIAPFMEEVFDHEPHGAPMELKGAVTVVVRNSMLELAHTDGELNEGGIKAITGMATGPLSHLLAAARRHGVDEPADNLFHGVDDRYPRAWACLNAVVAAFKDGGRHGYRLPHAPIPELPADDQLVDANESRSDPNIKVLSAIDARLDRTLAEQLRVIAAEKAVLAISALSRISRNQNKLLWVMEYVLAHESTIVTTNYMLRPGDVWVRRGALIKPNSENPYPGIFNVDGLAGAHRQVVRNLKLS
;
A
#
# COMPACT_ATOMS: atom_id res chain seq x y z
N MET A 1 -11.94 16.51 -33.82
CA MET A 1 -12.40 15.36 -33.00
C MET A 1 -12.75 15.93 -31.65
N ALA A 2 -14.00 15.80 -31.20
CA ALA A 2 -14.32 16.15 -29.82
C ALA A 2 -13.57 15.15 -28.92
N GLU A 3 -12.60 15.64 -28.15
CA GLU A 3 -12.02 14.85 -27.07
C GLU A 3 -13.19 14.41 -26.18
N HIS A 4 -13.39 13.09 -26.03
CA HIS A 4 -14.40 12.58 -25.10
C HIS A 4 -14.06 13.13 -23.72
N GLU A 5 -14.98 13.91 -23.15
CA GLU A 5 -14.84 14.46 -21.82
C GLU A 5 -14.77 13.30 -20.80
N PRO A 6 -13.84 13.34 -19.82
CA PRO A 6 -13.78 12.31 -18.80
C PRO A 6 -15.09 12.25 -18.00
N ASP A 7 -15.83 11.15 -18.15
CA ASP A 7 -17.07 10.92 -17.40
C ASP A 7 -16.82 10.25 -16.03
N PRO A 8 -16.94 10.97 -14.89
CA PRO A 8 -16.74 10.40 -13.56
C PRO A 8 -17.80 9.35 -13.19
N THR A 9 -18.96 9.32 -13.86
CA THR A 9 -20.03 8.36 -13.57
C THR A 9 -19.64 6.93 -13.90
N HIS A 10 -18.59 6.72 -14.72
CA HIS A 10 -18.01 5.40 -14.94
C HIS A 10 -17.57 4.73 -13.63
N MET A 11 -17.02 5.49 -12.68
CA MET A 11 -16.60 4.93 -11.39
C MET A 11 -17.80 4.56 -10.51
N SER A 12 -18.84 5.39 -10.47
CA SER A 12 -20.08 5.06 -9.74
C SER A 12 -20.73 3.80 -10.29
N ARG A 13 -20.96 3.71 -11.60
CA ARG A 13 -21.54 2.50 -12.23
C ARG A 13 -20.68 1.25 -12.00
N PHE A 14 -19.36 1.41 -12.07
CA PHE A 14 -18.46 0.29 -11.77
C PHE A 14 -18.65 -0.24 -10.35
N CYS A 15 -18.74 0.65 -9.36
CA CYS A 15 -18.89 0.29 -7.96
C CYS A 15 -20.31 -0.16 -7.57
N GLU A 16 -21.35 0.45 -8.14
CA GLU A 16 -22.75 0.22 -7.79
C GLU A 16 -23.35 -0.98 -8.54
N ASP A 17 -22.90 -1.24 -9.77
CA ASP A 17 -23.45 -2.28 -10.64
C ASP A 17 -22.42 -3.39 -10.91
N VAL A 18 -21.29 -3.03 -11.55
CA VAL A 18 -20.36 -4.04 -12.11
C VAL A 18 -19.68 -4.87 -11.03
N VAL A 19 -19.20 -4.25 -9.94
CA VAL A 19 -18.55 -4.95 -8.84
C VAL A 19 -19.54 -5.89 -8.12
N PRO A 20 -20.73 -5.44 -7.69
CA PRO A 20 -21.72 -6.32 -7.08
C PRO A 20 -22.15 -7.48 -7.98
N ASP A 21 -22.42 -7.23 -9.26
CA ASP A 21 -22.83 -8.26 -10.21
C ASP A 21 -21.71 -9.29 -10.41
N MET A 22 -20.45 -8.85 -10.60
CA MET A 22 -19.33 -9.78 -10.75
C MET A 22 -19.11 -10.62 -9.49
N LEU A 23 -19.20 -10.00 -8.32
CA LEU A 23 -19.01 -10.70 -7.05
C LEU A 23 -20.10 -11.74 -6.81
N THR A 24 -21.36 -11.43 -7.14
CA THR A 24 -22.50 -12.32 -6.91
C THR A 24 -22.64 -13.40 -7.99
N GLU A 25 -22.67 -13.01 -9.26
CA GLU A 25 -22.97 -13.91 -10.38
C GLU A 25 -21.78 -14.79 -10.76
N VAL A 26 -20.55 -14.27 -10.67
CA VAL A 26 -19.34 -14.98 -11.08
C VAL A 26 -18.61 -15.58 -9.88
N CYS A 27 -18.45 -14.81 -8.81
CA CYS A 27 -17.65 -15.22 -7.66
C CYS A 27 -18.46 -15.89 -6.54
N GLN A 28 -19.80 -15.90 -6.63
CA GLN A 28 -20.72 -16.48 -5.65
C GLN A 28 -20.59 -15.88 -4.23
N VAL A 29 -20.18 -14.62 -4.15
CA VAL A 29 -20.13 -13.84 -2.90
C VAL A 29 -21.55 -13.45 -2.49
N ASP A 30 -21.81 -13.39 -1.19
CA ASP A 30 -23.10 -12.94 -0.64
C ASP A 30 -23.49 -11.56 -1.21
N PRO A 31 -24.75 -11.35 -1.67
CA PRO A 31 -25.18 -10.09 -2.27
C PRO A 31 -25.09 -8.86 -1.36
N ASN A 32 -25.25 -9.00 -0.04
CA ASN A 32 -25.09 -7.87 0.87
C ASN A 32 -23.62 -7.50 1.02
N LEU A 33 -22.75 -8.51 1.16
CA LEU A 33 -21.30 -8.30 1.19
C LEU A 33 -20.81 -7.66 -0.13
N ALA A 34 -21.27 -8.15 -1.27
CA ALA A 34 -20.93 -7.63 -2.59
C ALA A 34 -21.26 -6.14 -2.76
N ARG A 35 -22.47 -5.72 -2.37
CA ARG A 35 -22.86 -4.29 -2.35
C ARG A 35 -22.00 -3.46 -1.39
N THR A 36 -21.69 -4.01 -0.22
CA THR A 36 -20.86 -3.31 0.77
C THR A 36 -19.43 -3.10 0.24
N ILE A 37 -18.87 -4.09 -0.44
CA ILE A 37 -17.56 -3.97 -1.10
C ILE A 37 -17.59 -2.90 -2.20
N GLY A 38 -18.62 -2.90 -3.04
CA GLY A 38 -18.82 -1.87 -4.08
C GLY A 38 -18.82 -0.46 -3.48
N GLN A 39 -19.59 -0.25 -2.40
CA GLN A 39 -19.67 1.03 -1.71
C GLN A 39 -18.34 1.45 -1.06
N ASP A 40 -17.61 0.53 -0.43
CA ASP A 40 -16.30 0.84 0.17
C ASP A 40 -15.29 1.27 -0.90
N ILE A 41 -15.25 0.61 -2.06
CA ILE A 41 -14.41 1.00 -3.20
C ILE A 41 -14.82 2.39 -3.70
N HIS A 42 -16.12 2.68 -3.82
CA HIS A 42 -16.62 3.98 -4.27
C HIS A 42 -16.20 5.12 -3.34
N ASN A 43 -16.38 4.93 -2.04
CA ASN A 43 -16.01 5.90 -1.01
C ASN A 43 -14.50 6.18 -1.04
N ARG A 44 -13.67 5.14 -1.21
CA ARG A 44 -12.22 5.29 -1.35
C ARG A 44 -11.83 6.02 -2.64
N ALA A 45 -12.50 5.71 -3.75
CA ALA A 45 -12.21 6.31 -5.05
C ALA A 45 -12.48 7.82 -5.04
N THR A 46 -13.63 8.22 -4.50
CA THR A 46 -14.04 9.63 -4.38
C THR A 46 -13.14 10.38 -3.41
N ALA A 47 -12.87 9.82 -2.24
CA ALA A 47 -11.91 10.36 -1.27
C ALA A 47 -10.50 10.56 -1.87
N PHE A 48 -10.00 9.58 -2.61
CA PHE A 48 -8.69 9.66 -3.27
C PHE A 48 -8.67 10.66 -4.43
N ALA A 49 -9.78 10.78 -5.18
CA ALA A 49 -9.91 11.72 -6.29
C ALA A 49 -9.93 13.18 -5.83
N ALA A 50 -10.47 13.46 -4.64
CA ALA A 50 -10.50 14.80 -4.05
C ALA A 50 -9.11 15.34 -3.65
N LEU A 51 -8.12 14.46 -3.48
CA LEU A 51 -6.74 14.84 -3.12
C LEU A 51 -6.02 15.54 -4.28
N ASP A 52 -5.00 16.33 -3.96
CA ASP A 52 -4.06 16.85 -4.97
C ASP A 52 -3.16 15.73 -5.55
N SER A 53 -2.43 16.01 -6.63
CA SER A 53 -1.58 15.00 -7.27
C SER A 53 -0.40 14.56 -6.39
N ALA A 54 0.24 15.48 -5.65
CA ALA A 54 1.41 15.15 -4.85
C ALA A 54 1.03 14.23 -3.68
N THR A 55 -0.09 14.51 -3.02
CA THR A 55 -0.64 13.67 -1.96
C THR A 55 -0.97 12.27 -2.48
N ARG A 56 -1.56 12.16 -3.67
CA ARG A 56 -1.80 10.85 -4.31
C ARG A 56 -0.50 10.10 -4.60
N ASP A 57 0.50 10.77 -5.14
CA ASP A 57 1.80 10.16 -5.47
C ASP A 57 2.48 9.57 -4.22
N ILE A 58 2.37 10.28 -3.08
CA ILE A 58 2.88 9.80 -1.79
C ILE A 58 2.12 8.55 -1.31
N LEU A 59 0.79 8.56 -1.42
CA LEU A 59 -0.06 7.44 -1.00
C LEU A 59 0.15 6.17 -1.83
N ILE A 60 0.49 6.29 -3.12
CA ILE A 60 0.74 5.12 -3.98
C ILE A 60 2.16 4.57 -3.84
N ALA A 61 3.11 5.35 -3.32
CA ALA A 61 4.54 4.98 -3.25
C ALA A 61 4.82 3.61 -2.59
N PRO A 62 4.12 3.18 -1.52
CA PRO A 62 4.29 1.85 -0.94
C PRO A 62 3.95 0.69 -1.88
N PHE A 63 3.11 0.93 -2.88
CA PHE A 63 2.59 -0.09 -3.78
C PHE A 63 3.35 -0.16 -5.10
N MET A 64 4.18 0.84 -5.40
CA MET A 64 4.96 0.89 -6.64
C MET A 64 5.90 -0.31 -6.81
N GLU A 65 6.30 -0.97 -5.72
CA GLU A 65 7.11 -2.19 -5.74
C GLU A 65 6.38 -3.41 -6.32
N GLU A 66 5.05 -3.43 -6.41
CA GLU A 66 4.30 -4.62 -6.85
C GLU A 66 3.43 -4.38 -8.08
N VAL A 67 2.98 -3.14 -8.31
CA VAL A 67 1.97 -2.85 -9.35
C VAL A 67 2.50 -2.88 -10.78
N PHE A 68 3.81 -2.93 -11.00
CA PHE A 68 4.37 -2.89 -12.35
C PHE A 68 3.90 -4.08 -13.22
N ASP A 69 3.63 -5.23 -12.59
CA ASP A 69 3.11 -6.44 -13.24
C ASP A 69 1.58 -6.52 -13.28
N HIS A 70 0.87 -5.59 -12.65
CA HIS A 70 -0.60 -5.63 -12.65
C HIS A 70 -1.16 -5.36 -14.04
N GLU A 71 -2.26 -6.04 -14.36
CA GLU A 71 -3.06 -5.73 -15.54
C GLU A 71 -3.88 -4.45 -15.32
N PRO A 72 -4.19 -3.69 -16.39
CA PRO A 72 -3.73 -3.89 -17.77
C PRO A 72 -2.27 -3.43 -17.95
N HIS A 73 -1.45 -4.21 -18.66
CA HIS A 73 -0.01 -3.95 -18.76
C HIS A 73 0.34 -2.55 -19.30
N GLY A 74 -0.46 -2.02 -20.23
CA GLY A 74 -0.25 -0.70 -20.83
C GLY A 74 -0.67 0.50 -19.99
N ALA A 75 -1.28 0.31 -18.81
CA ALA A 75 -1.62 1.43 -17.94
C ALA A 75 -0.38 2.04 -17.27
N PRO A 76 -0.36 3.37 -17.02
CA PRO A 76 0.69 4.01 -16.23
C PRO A 76 0.80 3.40 -14.83
N MET A 77 2.03 3.30 -14.30
CA MET A 77 2.27 2.72 -12.97
C MET A 77 1.53 3.49 -11.88
N GLU A 78 1.44 4.80 -12.01
CA GLU A 78 0.76 5.68 -11.06
C GLU A 78 -0.74 5.34 -10.97
N LEU A 79 -1.35 5.05 -12.11
CA LEU A 79 -2.75 4.63 -12.16
C LEU A 79 -2.93 3.24 -11.56
N LYS A 80 -2.01 2.29 -11.80
CA LYS A 80 -2.05 0.98 -11.15
C LYS A 80 -1.86 1.08 -9.63
N GLY A 81 -0.99 1.99 -9.18
CA GLY A 81 -0.82 2.34 -7.78
C GLY A 81 -2.09 2.89 -7.16
N ALA A 82 -2.75 3.82 -7.85
CA ALA A 82 -4.04 4.38 -7.43
C ALA A 82 -5.13 3.31 -7.33
N VAL A 83 -5.22 2.42 -8.30
CA VAL A 83 -6.14 1.27 -8.26
C VAL A 83 -5.85 0.39 -7.04
N THR A 84 -4.58 0.11 -6.72
CA THR A 84 -4.24 -0.65 -5.50
C THR A 84 -4.72 0.05 -4.24
N VAL A 85 -4.50 1.36 -4.10
CA VAL A 85 -4.96 2.16 -2.95
C VAL A 85 -6.49 2.16 -2.81
N VAL A 86 -7.22 2.20 -3.92
CA VAL A 86 -8.69 2.31 -3.91
C VAL A 86 -9.36 0.95 -3.79
N VAL A 87 -8.82 -0.07 -4.46
CA VAL A 87 -9.47 -1.38 -4.65
C VAL A 87 -8.83 -2.46 -3.80
N ARG A 88 -7.50 -2.63 -3.84
CA ARG A 88 -6.79 -3.68 -3.08
C ARG A 88 -6.58 -3.33 -1.61
N ASN A 89 -6.87 -2.11 -1.20
CA ASN A 89 -6.90 -1.68 0.20
C ASN A 89 -8.33 -1.50 0.71
N SER A 90 -9.31 -2.09 0.02
CA SER A 90 -10.74 -2.06 0.36
C SER A 90 -11.18 -3.38 1.01
N MET A 91 -12.46 -3.47 1.37
CA MET A 91 -13.13 -4.70 1.80
C MET A 91 -13.02 -5.84 0.78
N LEU A 92 -12.72 -5.56 -0.49
CA LEU A 92 -12.44 -6.58 -1.49
C LEU A 92 -11.25 -7.48 -1.10
N GLU A 93 -10.19 -6.89 -0.52
CA GLU A 93 -9.01 -7.63 -0.07
C GLU A 93 -9.32 -8.51 1.14
N LEU A 94 -10.20 -8.01 2.03
CA LEU A 94 -10.66 -8.79 3.18
C LEU A 94 -11.45 -10.01 2.72
N ALA A 95 -12.44 -9.82 1.82
CA ALA A 95 -13.21 -10.93 1.26
C ALA A 95 -12.34 -11.94 0.51
N HIS A 96 -11.21 -11.52 -0.07
CA HIS A 96 -10.25 -12.46 -0.64
C HIS A 96 -9.47 -13.22 0.44
N THR A 97 -9.03 -12.52 1.47
CA THR A 97 -8.26 -13.09 2.58
C THR A 97 -9.10 -14.09 3.39
N ASP A 98 -10.38 -13.78 3.60
CA ASP A 98 -11.34 -14.60 4.33
C ASP A 98 -11.93 -15.72 3.45
N GLY A 99 -11.52 -15.79 2.17
CA GLY A 99 -11.80 -16.89 1.25
C GLY A 99 -13.17 -16.85 0.58
N GLU A 100 -13.94 -15.77 0.74
CA GLU A 100 -15.18 -15.53 0.02
C GLU A 100 -14.93 -15.18 -1.46
N LEU A 101 -13.79 -14.56 -1.75
CA LEU A 101 -13.40 -14.16 -3.10
C LEU A 101 -12.16 -14.93 -3.59
N ASN A 102 -12.28 -15.60 -4.73
CA ASN A 102 -11.17 -16.30 -5.36
C ASN A 102 -10.15 -15.34 -6.02
N GLU A 103 -8.95 -15.85 -6.29
CA GLU A 103 -7.83 -15.09 -6.88
C GLU A 103 -8.17 -14.50 -8.26
N GLY A 104 -8.96 -15.21 -9.08
CA GLY A 104 -9.38 -14.74 -10.40
C GLY A 104 -10.29 -13.52 -10.31
N GLY A 105 -11.29 -13.56 -9.41
CA GLY A 105 -12.24 -12.48 -9.19
C GLY A 105 -11.56 -11.20 -8.71
N ILE A 106 -10.67 -11.30 -7.73
CA ILE A 106 -9.97 -10.11 -7.23
C ILE A 106 -9.04 -9.50 -8.30
N LYS A 107 -8.36 -10.32 -9.11
CA LYS A 107 -7.53 -9.82 -10.23
C LYS A 107 -8.36 -9.12 -11.28
N ALA A 108 -9.48 -9.72 -11.69
CA ALA A 108 -10.35 -9.15 -12.72
C ALA A 108 -10.97 -7.81 -12.28
N ILE A 109 -11.51 -7.74 -11.06
CA ILE A 109 -12.07 -6.49 -10.51
C ILE A 109 -10.99 -5.40 -10.44
N THR A 110 -9.78 -5.74 -9.97
CA THR A 110 -8.65 -4.82 -9.91
C THR A 110 -8.28 -4.30 -11.30
N GLY A 111 -8.16 -5.18 -12.30
CA GLY A 111 -7.84 -4.79 -13.67
C GLY A 111 -8.91 -3.88 -14.29
N MET A 112 -10.19 -4.24 -14.14
CA MET A 112 -11.32 -3.47 -14.68
C MET A 112 -11.45 -2.08 -14.07
N ALA A 113 -11.08 -1.89 -12.80
CA ALA A 113 -11.16 -0.59 -12.12
C ALA A 113 -10.27 0.50 -12.75
N THR A 114 -9.24 0.11 -13.53
CA THR A 114 -8.28 1.02 -14.17
C THR A 114 -8.97 2.07 -15.03
N GLY A 115 -9.90 1.65 -15.89
CA GLY A 115 -10.63 2.55 -16.81
C GLY A 115 -11.51 3.54 -16.05
N PRO A 116 -12.49 3.07 -15.25
CA PRO A 116 -13.36 3.92 -14.44
C PRO A 116 -12.61 4.90 -13.53
N LEU A 117 -11.57 4.44 -12.82
CA LEU A 117 -10.79 5.30 -11.94
C LEU A 117 -10.03 6.37 -12.72
N SER A 118 -9.50 6.05 -13.90
CA SER A 118 -8.82 7.05 -14.75
C SER A 118 -9.75 8.19 -15.16
N HIS A 119 -11.01 7.88 -15.47
CA HIS A 119 -12.02 8.88 -15.81
C HIS A 119 -12.35 9.77 -14.61
N LEU A 120 -12.56 9.17 -13.43
CA LEU A 120 -12.80 9.94 -12.21
C LEU A 120 -11.64 10.88 -11.88
N LEU A 121 -10.40 10.38 -11.92
CA LEU A 121 -9.21 11.20 -11.65
C LEU A 121 -9.03 12.32 -12.68
N ALA A 122 -9.32 12.06 -13.95
CA ALA A 122 -9.22 13.06 -15.01
C ALA A 122 -10.31 14.14 -14.87
N ALA A 123 -11.54 13.76 -14.52
CA ALA A 123 -12.62 14.69 -14.22
C ALA A 123 -12.28 15.55 -12.98
N ALA A 124 -11.80 14.91 -11.91
CA ALA A 124 -11.41 15.58 -10.68
C ALA A 124 -10.32 16.65 -10.89
N ARG A 125 -9.34 16.36 -11.74
CA ARG A 125 -8.29 17.34 -12.09
C ARG A 125 -8.84 18.57 -12.82
N ARG A 126 -9.93 18.43 -13.58
CA ARG A 126 -10.51 19.51 -14.38
C ARG A 126 -11.51 20.36 -13.59
N HIS A 127 -12.32 19.71 -12.76
CA HIS A 127 -13.50 20.32 -12.15
C HIS A 127 -13.44 20.37 -10.61
N GLY A 128 -12.44 19.74 -10.01
CA GLY A 128 -12.46 19.44 -8.58
C GLY A 128 -13.44 18.30 -8.26
N VAL A 129 -13.29 17.73 -7.08
CA VAL A 129 -14.29 16.85 -6.44
C VAL A 129 -14.42 17.31 -5.02
N ASP A 130 -15.65 17.42 -4.53
CA ASP A 130 -15.89 17.74 -3.13
C ASP A 130 -15.29 16.64 -2.26
N GLU A 131 -14.51 17.05 -1.26
CA GLU A 131 -13.94 16.12 -0.30
C GLU A 131 -15.08 15.50 0.54
N PRO A 132 -15.19 14.16 0.59
CA PRO A 132 -16.17 13.52 1.47
C PRO A 132 -15.90 13.86 2.93
N ALA A 133 -16.96 14.04 3.73
CA ALA A 133 -16.82 14.37 5.16
C ALA A 133 -15.99 13.33 5.94
N ASP A 134 -16.09 12.05 5.56
CA ASP A 134 -15.35 10.94 6.16
C ASP A 134 -14.17 10.49 5.26
N ASN A 135 -13.38 11.44 4.76
CA ASN A 135 -12.20 11.12 3.94
C ASN A 135 -11.10 10.44 4.78
N LEU A 136 -10.91 9.14 4.56
CA LEU A 136 -9.91 8.32 5.27
C LEU A 136 -8.45 8.75 5.04
N PHE A 137 -8.17 9.52 3.99
CA PHE A 137 -6.84 10.06 3.66
C PHE A 137 -6.61 11.45 4.24
N HIS A 138 -7.62 12.09 4.79
CA HIS A 138 -7.49 13.43 5.34
C HIS A 138 -6.59 13.44 6.59
N GLY A 139 -5.65 14.38 6.64
CA GLY A 139 -4.73 14.62 7.77
C GLY A 139 -3.77 13.46 8.07
N VAL A 140 -3.55 12.53 7.14
CA VAL A 140 -2.59 11.42 7.34
C VAL A 140 -1.15 11.91 7.45
N ASP A 141 -0.83 13.03 6.81
CA ASP A 141 0.45 13.71 6.84
C ASP A 141 0.73 14.31 8.22
N ASP A 142 -0.28 14.93 8.84
CA ASP A 142 -0.20 15.43 10.22
C ASP A 142 -0.10 14.30 11.24
N ARG A 143 -0.82 13.18 11.01
CA ARG A 143 -0.79 12.02 11.91
C ARG A 143 0.53 11.24 11.85
N TYR A 144 1.14 11.14 10.67
CA TYR A 144 2.34 10.32 10.42
C TYR A 144 3.43 11.11 9.69
N PRO A 145 3.95 12.20 10.28
CA PRO A 145 4.77 13.15 9.56
C PRO A 145 6.12 12.57 9.10
N ARG A 146 6.74 11.64 9.85
CA ARG A 146 8.00 11.01 9.43
C ARG A 146 7.77 10.01 8.30
N ALA A 147 6.73 9.19 8.40
CA ALA A 147 6.35 8.28 7.32
C ALA A 147 6.02 9.07 6.04
N TRP A 148 5.27 10.17 6.16
CA TRP A 148 4.92 11.04 5.06
C TRP A 148 6.13 11.65 4.36
N ALA A 149 7.04 12.27 5.14
CA ALA A 149 8.27 12.86 4.59
C ALA A 149 9.17 11.80 3.94
N CYS A 150 9.23 10.60 4.51
CA CYS A 150 9.96 9.47 3.96
C CYS A 150 9.38 9.00 2.61
N LEU A 151 8.06 8.81 2.52
CA LEU A 151 7.40 8.43 1.26
C LEU A 151 7.49 9.52 0.19
N ASN A 152 7.40 10.79 0.56
CA ASN A 152 7.67 11.90 -0.36
C ASN A 152 9.10 11.83 -0.93
N ALA A 153 10.09 11.48 -0.10
CA ALA A 153 11.45 11.24 -0.58
C ALA A 153 11.55 10.02 -1.51
N VAL A 154 10.74 8.97 -1.28
CA VAL A 154 10.65 7.81 -2.18
C VAL A 154 10.12 8.24 -3.55
N VAL A 155 9.04 9.02 -3.58
CA VAL A 155 8.48 9.58 -4.83
C VAL A 155 9.55 10.35 -5.60
N ALA A 156 10.28 11.24 -4.92
CA ALA A 156 11.35 12.02 -5.54
C ALA A 156 12.52 11.16 -6.06
N ALA A 157 12.80 10.02 -5.42
CA ALA A 157 13.86 9.10 -5.82
C ALA A 157 13.42 8.10 -6.91
N PHE A 158 12.11 7.90 -7.12
CA PHE A 158 11.59 6.75 -7.83
C PHE A 158 12.01 6.70 -9.31
N LYS A 159 11.96 7.85 -10.00
CA LYS A 159 12.21 7.94 -11.45
C LYS A 159 13.62 7.48 -11.84
N ASP A 160 14.64 7.91 -11.09
CA ASP A 160 16.05 7.67 -11.42
C ASP A 160 16.69 6.59 -10.52
N GLY A 161 16.01 6.24 -9.43
CA GLY A 161 16.55 5.45 -8.35
C GLY A 161 17.72 6.13 -7.61
N GLY A 162 18.32 5.41 -6.68
CA GLY A 162 19.40 5.90 -5.84
C GLY A 162 18.92 6.62 -4.58
N ARG A 163 19.80 7.45 -4.01
CA ARG A 163 19.60 8.10 -2.73
C ARG A 163 18.84 9.41 -2.88
N HIS A 164 17.85 9.63 -2.02
CA HIS A 164 17.27 10.95 -1.79
C HIS A 164 17.27 11.27 -0.30
N GLY A 165 17.76 12.45 0.06
CA GLY A 165 17.78 12.92 1.44
C GLY A 165 16.52 13.71 1.78
N TYR A 166 16.09 13.66 3.03
CA TYR A 166 14.99 14.49 3.53
C TYR A 166 15.25 14.93 4.96
N ARG A 167 14.59 16.02 5.38
CA ARG A 167 14.62 16.42 6.79
C ARG A 167 13.59 15.58 7.54
N LEU A 168 14.05 14.80 8.53
CA LEU A 168 13.15 14.06 9.40
C LEU A 168 12.31 15.04 10.23
N PRO A 169 10.97 14.99 10.14
CA PRO A 169 10.12 15.81 10.99
C PRO A 169 10.26 15.49 12.46
N HIS A 170 10.16 16.52 13.31
CA HIS A 170 10.14 16.37 14.74
C HIS A 170 8.68 16.22 15.22
N ALA A 171 8.34 15.02 15.71
CA ALA A 171 7.03 14.70 16.26
C ALA A 171 7.18 13.73 17.46
N PRO A 172 6.16 13.55 18.31
CA PRO A 172 6.20 12.58 19.40
C PRO A 172 6.50 11.17 18.90
N ILE A 173 7.26 10.37 19.66
CA ILE A 173 7.52 8.96 19.31
C ILE A 173 6.22 8.18 19.55
N PRO A 174 5.69 7.43 18.56
CA PRO A 174 4.48 6.63 18.78
C PRO A 174 4.73 5.53 19.80
N GLU A 175 3.77 5.31 20.69
CA GLU A 175 3.80 4.19 21.64
C GLU A 175 3.17 2.95 21.02
N LEU A 176 3.72 1.76 21.32
CA LEU A 176 3.08 0.50 20.94
C LEU A 176 1.72 0.37 21.65
N PRO A 177 0.69 -0.16 20.96
CA PRO A 177 -0.57 -0.49 21.60
C PRO A 177 -0.38 -1.43 22.80
N ALA A 178 -1.26 -1.30 23.80
CA ALA A 178 -1.28 -2.20 24.94
C ALA A 178 -1.71 -3.61 24.52
N ASP A 179 -1.34 -4.64 25.31
CA ASP A 179 -1.52 -6.04 24.93
C ASP A 179 -3.00 -6.47 24.76
N ASP A 180 -3.94 -5.72 25.35
CA ASP A 180 -5.39 -5.87 25.19
C ASP A 180 -5.94 -5.24 23.90
N GLN A 181 -5.15 -4.39 23.24
CA GLN A 181 -5.44 -3.78 21.94
C GLN A 181 -4.83 -4.59 20.78
N LEU A 182 -3.96 -5.54 21.08
CA LEU A 182 -3.34 -6.45 20.10
C LEU A 182 -4.27 -7.61 19.75
N VAL A 183 -4.17 -8.06 18.49
CA VAL A 183 -4.88 -9.23 17.99
C VAL A 183 -3.94 -10.40 17.74
N ASP A 184 -4.48 -11.60 17.73
CA ASP A 184 -3.73 -12.75 17.23
C ASP A 184 -3.76 -12.73 15.69
N ALA A 185 -2.62 -13.06 15.06
CA ALA A 185 -2.58 -13.17 13.61
C ALA A 185 -3.44 -14.35 13.17
N ASN A 186 -4.23 -14.17 12.10
CA ASN A 186 -4.96 -15.27 11.51
C ASN A 186 -3.95 -16.25 10.87
N GLU A 187 -4.15 -17.54 11.09
CA GLU A 187 -3.43 -18.57 10.34
C GLU A 187 -3.84 -18.50 8.87
N SER A 188 -2.89 -18.60 7.95
CA SER A 188 -3.25 -18.75 6.54
C SER A 188 -4.05 -20.04 6.37
N ARG A 189 -5.19 -19.96 5.69
CA ARG A 189 -5.98 -21.15 5.32
C ARG A 189 -5.23 -22.10 4.39
N SER A 190 -4.21 -21.62 3.67
CA SER A 190 -3.41 -22.41 2.72
C SER A 190 -2.13 -22.99 3.31
N ASP A 191 -1.56 -22.38 4.36
CA ASP A 191 -0.35 -22.88 5.03
C ASP A 191 -0.30 -22.40 6.50
N PRO A 192 -0.45 -23.27 7.49
CA PRO A 192 -0.43 -22.88 8.91
C PRO A 192 0.91 -22.27 9.38
N ASN A 193 1.99 -22.40 8.60
CA ASN A 193 3.27 -21.72 8.90
C ASN A 193 3.30 -20.26 8.41
N ILE A 194 2.34 -19.84 7.59
CA ILE A 194 2.20 -18.47 7.11
C ILE A 194 1.17 -17.76 7.98
N LYS A 195 1.63 -16.84 8.82
CA LYS A 195 0.73 -15.92 9.53
C LYS A 195 0.30 -14.81 8.58
N VAL A 196 -1.01 -14.70 8.35
CA VAL A 196 -1.56 -13.62 7.52
C VAL A 196 -1.79 -12.40 8.40
N LEU A 197 -1.00 -11.36 8.16
CA LEU A 197 -1.32 -10.03 8.67
C LEU A 197 -2.67 -9.65 8.08
N SER A 198 -3.71 -9.48 8.91
CA SER A 198 -5.03 -9.07 8.41
C SER A 198 -4.87 -7.86 7.50
N ALA A 199 -5.38 -8.00 6.27
CA ALA A 199 -5.05 -7.08 5.20
C ALA A 199 -5.51 -5.65 5.54
N ILE A 200 -6.73 -5.49 6.07
CA ILE A 200 -7.34 -4.18 6.35
C ILE A 200 -7.61 -3.88 7.82
N ASP A 201 -7.37 -4.80 8.77
CA ASP A 201 -7.51 -4.51 10.20
C ASP A 201 -6.47 -3.44 10.62
N ALA A 202 -6.96 -2.39 11.28
CA ALA A 202 -6.13 -1.29 11.76
C ALA A 202 -5.26 -1.69 12.97
N ARG A 203 -5.61 -2.76 13.68
CA ARG A 203 -4.89 -3.25 14.87
C ARG A 203 -3.61 -3.97 14.49
N LEU A 204 -2.61 -3.90 15.37
CA LEU A 204 -1.39 -4.69 15.26
C LEU A 204 -1.64 -6.11 15.78
N ASP A 205 -1.09 -7.09 15.08
CA ASP A 205 -0.99 -8.43 15.63
C ASP A 205 0.18 -8.53 16.61
N ARG A 206 0.12 -9.52 17.51
CA ARG A 206 1.15 -9.73 18.55
C ARG A 206 2.54 -9.97 17.97
N THR A 207 2.66 -10.70 16.87
CA THR A 207 3.96 -11.03 16.26
C THR A 207 4.63 -9.78 15.69
N LEU A 208 3.90 -8.94 14.97
CA LEU A 208 4.39 -7.66 14.49
C LEU A 208 4.76 -6.72 15.66
N ALA A 209 3.92 -6.65 16.70
CA ALA A 209 4.22 -5.82 17.87
C ALA A 209 5.51 -6.25 18.59
N GLU A 210 5.72 -7.56 18.78
CA GLU A 210 6.96 -8.11 19.34
C GLU A 210 8.18 -7.79 18.47
N GLN A 211 8.06 -7.94 17.15
CA GLN A 211 9.13 -7.59 16.21
C GLN A 211 9.47 -6.09 16.30
N LEU A 212 8.46 -5.22 16.41
CA LEU A 212 8.66 -3.77 16.56
C LEU A 212 9.33 -3.41 17.89
N ARG A 213 9.05 -4.14 18.99
CA ARG A 213 9.77 -3.97 20.26
C ARG A 213 11.27 -4.25 20.09
N VAL A 214 11.63 -5.35 19.41
CA VAL A 214 13.03 -5.69 19.13
C VAL A 214 13.68 -4.64 18.23
N ILE A 215 13.01 -4.23 17.16
CA ILE A 215 13.49 -3.19 16.25
C ILE A 215 13.77 -1.88 16.99
N ALA A 216 12.88 -1.47 17.90
CA ALA A 216 13.08 -0.26 18.69
C ALA A 216 14.22 -0.37 19.71
N ALA A 217 14.34 -1.52 20.38
CA ALA A 217 15.36 -1.75 21.40
C ALA A 217 16.77 -1.89 20.82
N GLU A 218 16.91 -2.62 19.70
CA GLU A 218 18.21 -3.00 19.13
C GLU A 218 18.59 -2.16 17.90
N LYS A 219 17.74 -1.24 17.48
CA LYS A 219 17.85 -0.54 16.18
C LYS A 219 17.96 -1.52 15.00
N ALA A 220 17.27 -2.65 15.09
CA ALA A 220 17.32 -3.71 14.09
C ALA A 220 16.66 -3.27 12.77
N VAL A 221 16.99 -3.98 11.69
CA VAL A 221 16.41 -3.72 10.36
C VAL A 221 15.07 -4.46 10.24
N LEU A 222 14.00 -3.75 9.91
CA LEU A 222 12.75 -4.36 9.45
C LEU A 222 12.92 -4.78 7.99
N ALA A 223 13.17 -6.07 7.74
CA ALA A 223 13.27 -6.63 6.39
C ALA A 223 11.94 -7.27 5.97
N ILE A 224 11.34 -6.78 4.88
CA ILE A 224 10.06 -7.27 4.35
C ILE A 224 10.09 -7.23 2.81
N SER A 225 9.36 -8.09 2.08
CA SER A 225 9.50 -8.13 0.62
C SER A 225 9.10 -6.81 -0.08
N ALA A 226 8.07 -6.12 0.41
CA ALA A 226 7.60 -4.81 -0.05
C ALA A 226 6.86 -4.07 1.07
N LEU A 227 6.77 -2.74 0.98
CA LEU A 227 6.04 -1.93 1.98
C LEU A 227 4.56 -2.32 2.09
N SER A 228 3.92 -2.69 0.97
CA SER A 228 2.54 -3.18 0.94
C SER A 228 2.28 -4.43 1.81
N ARG A 229 3.34 -5.14 2.23
CA ARG A 229 3.25 -6.32 3.09
C ARG A 229 3.23 -5.99 4.57
N ILE A 230 3.46 -4.74 4.95
CA ILE A 230 3.20 -4.28 6.32
C ILE A 230 1.69 -4.34 6.60
N SER A 231 0.90 -3.74 5.71
CA SER A 231 -0.56 -3.80 5.75
C SER A 231 -1.15 -3.21 4.46
N ARG A 232 -2.37 -3.65 4.10
CA ARG A 232 -3.22 -2.97 3.11
C ARG A 232 -4.05 -1.87 3.75
N ASN A 233 -4.10 -1.78 5.08
CA ASN A 233 -4.62 -0.63 5.79
C ASN A 233 -3.57 0.49 5.79
N GLN A 234 -3.88 1.61 5.12
CA GLN A 234 -2.96 2.75 4.98
C GLN A 234 -2.53 3.32 6.34
N ASN A 235 -3.45 3.44 7.32
CA ASN A 235 -3.12 3.99 8.63
C ASN A 235 -2.18 3.05 9.40
N LYS A 236 -2.40 1.73 9.35
CA LYS A 236 -1.49 0.75 9.97
C LYS A 236 -0.10 0.77 9.31
N LEU A 237 -0.05 0.81 7.97
CA LEU A 237 1.20 0.90 7.23
C LEU A 237 1.99 2.15 7.61
N LEU A 238 1.34 3.32 7.57
CA LEU A 238 1.98 4.59 7.93
C LEU A 238 2.38 4.63 9.40
N TRP A 239 1.56 4.08 10.31
CA TRP A 239 1.90 4.00 11.73
C TRP A 239 3.15 3.14 11.97
N VAL A 240 3.26 1.98 11.33
CA VAL A 240 4.46 1.11 11.46
C VAL A 240 5.69 1.83 10.93
N MET A 241 5.59 2.49 9.79
CA MET A 241 6.69 3.30 9.25
C MET A 241 7.07 4.44 10.18
N GLU A 242 6.09 5.17 10.71
CA GLU A 242 6.26 6.25 11.67
C GLU A 242 7.01 5.77 12.91
N TYR A 243 6.61 4.63 13.47
CA TYR A 243 7.25 4.00 14.63
C TYR A 243 8.70 3.62 14.34
N VAL A 244 8.97 2.88 13.25
CA VAL A 244 10.32 2.42 12.91
C VAL A 244 11.26 3.62 12.68
N LEU A 245 10.80 4.65 11.97
CA LEU A 245 11.59 5.86 11.70
C LEU A 245 11.81 6.70 12.97
N ALA A 246 10.82 6.75 13.88
CA ALA A 246 10.95 7.44 15.17
C ALA A 246 12.02 6.81 16.07
N HIS A 247 12.21 5.48 15.98
CA HIS A 247 13.23 4.74 16.72
C HIS A 247 14.60 4.68 16.04
N GLU A 248 14.81 5.51 15.02
CA GLU A 248 16.04 5.56 14.23
C GLU A 248 16.40 4.26 13.50
N SER A 249 15.43 3.37 13.31
CA SER A 249 15.62 2.07 12.68
C SER A 249 15.45 2.11 11.16
N THR A 250 15.86 1.03 10.49
CA THR A 250 15.85 0.95 9.01
C THR A 250 14.77 -0.01 8.54
N ILE A 251 14.05 0.35 7.48
CA ILE A 251 13.19 -0.58 6.72
C ILE A 251 13.94 -0.95 5.44
N VAL A 252 14.05 -2.24 5.15
CA VAL A 252 14.60 -2.75 3.88
C VAL A 252 13.53 -3.58 3.18
N THR A 253 13.31 -3.25 1.91
CA THR A 253 12.48 -4.03 1.00
C THR A 253 13.29 -4.57 -0.17
N THR A 254 12.62 -5.29 -1.08
CA THR A 254 13.25 -5.73 -2.33
C THR A 254 13.79 -4.55 -3.12
N ASN A 255 13.11 -3.39 -3.10
CA ASN A 255 13.50 -2.24 -3.92
C ASN A 255 13.89 -1.00 -3.12
N TYR A 256 13.54 -0.90 -1.84
CA TYR A 256 13.79 0.29 -1.03
C TYR A 256 14.66 0.01 0.19
N MET A 257 15.43 1.02 0.60
CA MET A 257 15.91 1.13 1.97
C MET A 257 15.49 2.49 2.51
N LEU A 258 14.74 2.49 3.61
CA LEU A 258 14.20 3.67 4.25
C LEU A 258 14.87 3.87 5.60
N ARG A 259 15.42 5.06 5.81
CA ARG A 259 16.10 5.44 7.06
C ARG A 259 15.65 6.81 7.51
N PRO A 260 15.89 7.15 8.79
CA PRO A 260 15.75 8.53 9.24
C PRO A 260 16.63 9.46 8.41
N GLY A 261 16.01 10.34 7.63
CA GLY A 261 16.66 11.39 6.86
C GLY A 261 17.20 11.02 5.48
N ASP A 262 17.17 9.74 5.07
CA ASP A 262 17.33 9.39 3.65
C ASP A 262 16.61 8.10 3.24
N VAL A 263 16.32 8.00 1.95
CA VAL A 263 15.78 6.82 1.30
C VAL A 263 16.65 6.41 0.13
N TRP A 264 16.61 5.14 -0.23
CA TRP A 264 17.33 4.58 -1.35
C TRP A 264 16.41 3.71 -2.17
N VAL A 265 16.22 4.05 -3.44
CA VAL A 265 15.43 3.26 -4.40
C VAL A 265 16.36 2.48 -5.32
N ARG A 266 16.02 1.24 -5.66
CA ARG A 266 16.76 0.43 -6.64
C ARG A 266 16.82 1.17 -7.98
N ARG A 267 18.00 1.21 -8.60
CA ARG A 267 18.17 1.78 -9.94
C ARG A 267 17.83 0.75 -11.01
N GLY A 268 17.26 1.22 -12.12
CA GLY A 268 16.89 0.37 -13.25
C GLY A 268 15.57 -0.36 -13.00
N ALA A 269 15.47 -1.60 -13.47
CA ALA A 269 14.27 -2.40 -13.30
C ALA A 269 14.04 -2.76 -11.82
N LEU A 270 12.82 -2.57 -11.34
CA LEU A 270 12.40 -3.09 -10.05
C LEU A 270 12.38 -4.63 -10.09
N ILE A 271 12.61 -5.24 -8.94
CA ILE A 271 12.49 -6.68 -8.75
C ILE A 271 11.16 -6.96 -8.07
N LYS A 272 10.44 -7.96 -8.59
CA LYS A 272 9.14 -8.35 -8.04
C LYS A 272 9.30 -8.88 -6.62
N PRO A 273 8.60 -8.30 -5.63
CA PRO A 273 8.55 -8.83 -4.29
C PRO A 273 7.95 -10.24 -4.28
N ASN A 274 8.58 -11.15 -3.55
CA ASN A 274 8.01 -12.47 -3.24
C ASN A 274 7.75 -12.54 -1.74
N SER A 275 6.49 -12.69 -1.32
CA SER A 275 6.15 -12.73 0.10
C SER A 275 6.34 -14.10 0.74
N GLU A 276 6.29 -15.17 -0.05
CA GLU A 276 6.54 -16.54 0.41
C GLU A 276 8.04 -16.77 0.64
N ASN A 277 8.88 -16.12 -0.17
CA ASN A 277 10.33 -16.16 -0.03
C ASN A 277 10.94 -14.77 -0.30
N PRO A 278 10.97 -13.88 0.70
CA PRO A 278 11.40 -12.49 0.54
C PRO A 278 12.90 -12.35 0.27
N TYR A 279 13.71 -13.27 0.80
CA TYR A 279 15.15 -13.12 0.90
C TYR A 279 15.91 -13.09 -0.43
N PRO A 280 15.59 -13.92 -1.46
CA PRO A 280 16.23 -13.83 -2.76
C PRO A 280 16.11 -12.44 -3.41
N GLY A 281 14.94 -11.79 -3.27
CA GLY A 281 14.71 -10.43 -3.77
C GLY A 281 15.48 -9.39 -2.96
N ILE A 282 15.38 -9.46 -1.63
CA ILE A 282 16.07 -8.54 -0.71
C ILE A 282 17.60 -8.61 -0.89
N PHE A 283 18.17 -9.81 -1.00
CA PHE A 283 19.62 -10.01 -1.15
C PHE A 283 20.14 -9.76 -2.57
N ASN A 284 19.27 -9.50 -3.55
CA ASN A 284 19.71 -9.14 -4.88
C ASN A 284 20.31 -7.71 -4.86
N VAL A 285 21.62 -7.60 -5.09
CA VAL A 285 22.36 -6.34 -5.04
C VAL A 285 22.37 -5.53 -6.34
N ASP A 286 21.78 -6.04 -7.42
CA ASP A 286 21.83 -5.42 -8.75
C ASP A 286 21.03 -4.12 -8.82
N GLY A 287 21.67 -3.00 -9.13
CA GLY A 287 21.00 -1.69 -9.08
C GLY A 287 20.84 -1.11 -7.65
N LEU A 288 21.21 -1.84 -6.60
CA LEU A 288 21.43 -1.26 -5.27
C LEU A 288 22.74 -0.48 -5.25
N ALA A 289 22.81 0.64 -4.51
CA ALA A 289 23.99 1.48 -4.44
C ALA A 289 24.33 1.93 -3.00
N GLY A 290 25.57 2.33 -2.79
CA GLY A 290 26.02 2.96 -1.53
C GLY A 290 25.62 2.20 -0.28
N ALA A 291 24.99 2.91 0.67
CA ALA A 291 24.57 2.35 1.95
C ALA A 291 23.52 1.24 1.79
N HIS A 292 22.62 1.33 0.81
CA HIS A 292 21.62 0.31 0.55
C HIS A 292 22.28 -1.06 0.27
N ARG A 293 23.24 -1.08 -0.67
CA ARG A 293 24.00 -2.30 -0.99
C ARG A 293 24.75 -2.84 0.23
N GLN A 294 25.34 -1.97 1.03
CA GLN A 294 26.12 -2.38 2.20
C GLN A 294 25.26 -2.98 3.30
N VAL A 295 24.11 -2.38 3.59
CA VAL A 295 23.15 -2.89 4.58
C VAL A 295 22.65 -4.27 4.17
N VAL A 296 22.23 -4.44 2.91
CA VAL A 296 21.75 -5.72 2.39
C VAL A 296 22.81 -6.82 2.50
N ARG A 297 24.07 -6.53 2.20
CA ARG A 297 25.17 -7.50 2.34
C ARG A 297 25.48 -7.91 3.78
N ASN A 298 25.20 -7.02 4.73
CA ASN A 298 25.48 -7.24 6.14
C ASN A 298 24.26 -7.78 6.91
N LEU A 299 23.09 -7.82 6.27
CA LEU A 299 21.87 -8.32 6.87
C LEU A 299 22.04 -9.82 7.14
N LYS A 300 22.09 -10.18 8.42
CA LYS A 300 22.12 -11.58 8.84
C LYS A 300 20.69 -12.09 8.88
N LEU A 301 20.45 -13.29 8.36
CA LEU A 301 19.21 -14.02 8.61
C LEU A 301 19.21 -14.36 10.11
N SER A 302 18.24 -13.80 10.84
CA SER A 302 17.88 -14.22 12.19
C SER A 302 17.05 -15.49 12.14
#